data_AF-A0A7C3I1A4-F1
#
_entry.id   AF-A0A7C3I1A4-F1
#
_cell.length_a   1.000
_cell.length_b   1.000
_cell.length_c   1.000
_cell.angle_alpha   90.00
_cell.angle_beta   90.00
_cell.angle_gamma   90.00
#
_symmetry.space_group_name_H-M   'P 1'
#
loop_
_entity.id
_entity.type
_entity.pdbx_description
1 polymer ?
#
loop_
_entity_poly.entity_id
_entity_poly.type
_entity_poly.pdbx_seq_one_letter_code
_entity_poly.pdbx_strand_id
1 'polypeptide(L)'
;MNVELLQNSASLRPFLEEAFRAWNEAGIPFVVLRNYERLPDFTSNDVDVLVGPDRLLEAERLLVRAATAVGYRLHHRAEFDPVSLFFHHAETWHQVQVDLFGRLAWRGVPLLDAEAVLRRRQSRGEFAIPDPWDEAVLNLLVRLLYQGRIREKYREGIHRAAQTDAATFVRRLAEVLGASAAAQMTGWVLARDWQAIESRTWLWRLALLAHSLQTRPRPTLATVGHDLRRLLRRWRRPPGLWVVLLGPDGSGKSAAARELFASLPPTFQPDKSLLGHWKPMIFPLPHRAGRGPTTTPHARPPRSRWMSLIVLALHWLEYGLGYWVRFRPVLFRNGLVLMDRYHYDFEVDPRRYRLDVDPERVQRWFRCLPQPDLVFVLDAPTEVLRQRKTEVSEEETRRQQAAYRALATRLPRAHLVDASQPLSTVVETMRRTILEHLVRRGEPTGNR
;
A
#
# COMPACT_ATOMS: atom_id res chain seq x y z
N MET A 1 -18.96 -15.83 -13.60
CA MET A 1 -19.66 -14.65 -14.14
C MET A 1 -18.96 -13.42 -13.55
N ASN A 2 -18.02 -12.74 -14.21
CA ASN A 2 -17.80 -12.55 -15.63
C ASN A 2 -16.33 -12.69 -16.01
N VAL A 3 -16.10 -13.51 -17.04
CA VAL A 3 -14.89 -13.61 -17.85
C VAL A 3 -14.71 -12.35 -18.73
N GLU A 4 -15.66 -11.41 -18.71
CA GLU A 4 -15.63 -10.14 -19.44
C GLU A 4 -14.84 -9.00 -18.76
N LEU A 5 -14.34 -9.16 -17.53
CA LEU A 5 -13.42 -8.18 -16.92
C LEU A 5 -11.96 -8.30 -17.43
N LEU A 6 -11.69 -9.22 -18.37
CA LEU A 6 -10.40 -9.41 -19.03
C LEU A 6 -10.22 -8.56 -20.30
N GLN A 7 -11.21 -7.75 -20.70
CA GLN A 7 -11.18 -7.03 -21.99
C GLN A 7 -10.62 -5.60 -21.95
N ASN A 8 -9.91 -5.21 -20.90
CA ASN A 8 -9.15 -3.94 -20.89
C ASN A 8 -7.83 -4.03 -20.11
N SER A 9 -7.16 -5.19 -20.14
CA SER A 9 -5.77 -5.24 -19.70
C SER A 9 -4.91 -4.56 -20.76
N ALA A 10 -4.64 -3.27 -20.61
CA ALA A 10 -3.61 -2.59 -21.39
C ALA A 10 -2.33 -3.46 -21.28
N SER A 11 -1.85 -3.94 -22.42
CA SER A 11 -0.65 -4.79 -22.45
C SER A 11 0.49 -4.03 -21.78
N LEU A 12 1.19 -4.70 -20.86
CA LEU A 12 2.39 -4.13 -20.23
C LEU A 12 3.60 -4.19 -21.15
N ARG A 13 3.47 -4.89 -22.28
CA ARG A 13 4.53 -5.11 -23.25
C ARG A 13 5.24 -3.81 -23.66
N PRO A 14 4.56 -2.74 -24.12
CA PRO A 14 5.25 -1.53 -24.55
C PRO A 14 6.09 -0.90 -23.43
N PHE A 15 5.59 -0.94 -22.19
CA PHE A 15 6.30 -0.39 -21.04
C PHE A 15 7.52 -1.23 -20.67
N LEU A 16 7.36 -2.54 -20.53
CA LEU A 16 8.44 -3.42 -20.09
C LEU A 16 9.52 -3.60 -21.15
N GLU A 17 9.16 -3.72 -22.43
CA GLU A 17 10.13 -3.81 -23.53
C GLU A 17 10.98 -2.54 -23.61
N GLU A 18 10.37 -1.35 -23.51
CA GLU A 18 11.11 -0.09 -23.54
C GLU A 18 12.02 0.06 -22.31
N ALA A 19 11.56 -0.38 -21.12
CA ALA A 19 12.37 -0.38 -19.91
C ALA A 19 13.57 -1.34 -20.02
N PHE A 20 13.35 -2.57 -20.49
CA PHE A 20 14.39 -3.57 -20.66
C PHE A 20 15.41 -3.16 -21.72
N ARG A 21 14.95 -2.61 -22.85
CA ARG A 21 15.81 -2.04 -23.89
C ARG A 21 16.69 -0.93 -23.32
N ALA A 22 16.11 0.05 -22.63
CA ALA A 22 16.84 1.16 -22.03
C ALA A 22 17.91 0.69 -21.04
N TRP A 23 17.62 -0.33 -20.22
CA TRP A 23 18.62 -0.91 -19.31
C TRP A 23 19.72 -1.68 -20.04
N ASN A 24 19.38 -2.44 -21.08
CA ASN A 24 20.36 -3.17 -21.89
C ASN A 24 21.31 -2.20 -22.63
N GLU A 25 20.78 -1.13 -23.24
CA GLU A 25 21.56 -0.10 -23.93
C GLU A 25 22.48 0.66 -22.97
N ALA A 26 22.02 0.93 -21.74
CA ALA A 26 22.82 1.54 -20.69
C ALA A 26 23.79 0.57 -19.99
N GLY A 27 23.86 -0.69 -20.44
CA GLY A 27 24.73 -1.71 -19.86
C GLY A 27 24.43 -2.01 -18.39
N ILE A 28 23.19 -1.84 -17.93
CA ILE A 28 22.77 -2.13 -16.55
C ILE A 28 22.43 -3.62 -16.44
N PRO A 29 23.16 -4.42 -15.66
CA PRO A 29 22.76 -5.80 -15.39
C PRO A 29 21.48 -5.80 -14.54
N PHE A 30 20.46 -6.52 -15.02
CA PHE A 30 19.21 -6.70 -14.27
C PHE A 30 18.67 -8.13 -14.39
N VAL A 31 17.85 -8.54 -13.43
CA VAL A 31 17.20 -9.86 -13.37
C VAL A 31 15.76 -9.70 -12.91
N VAL A 32 14.80 -10.25 -13.66
CA VAL A 32 13.41 -10.37 -13.21
C VAL A 32 13.30 -11.58 -12.28
N LEU A 33 13.01 -11.35 -11.01
CA LEU A 33 13.19 -12.35 -9.95
C LEU A 33 12.15 -13.48 -9.96
N ARG A 34 10.92 -13.22 -10.41
CA ARG A 34 9.81 -14.19 -10.33
C ARG A 34 8.64 -13.80 -11.22
N ASN A 35 7.72 -14.75 -11.41
CA ASN A 35 6.49 -14.58 -12.18
C ASN A 35 6.75 -14.07 -13.63
N TYR A 36 7.91 -14.42 -14.19
CA TYR A 36 8.36 -13.94 -15.50
C TYR A 36 7.81 -14.77 -16.67
N GLU A 37 7.06 -15.85 -16.41
CA GLU A 37 6.66 -16.82 -17.43
C GLU A 37 5.76 -16.22 -18.50
N ARG A 38 4.96 -15.21 -18.15
CA ARG A 38 4.04 -14.49 -19.04
C ARG A 38 4.52 -13.07 -19.41
N LEU A 39 5.73 -12.70 -19.01
CA LEU A 39 6.31 -11.41 -19.39
C LEU A 39 6.84 -11.46 -20.82
N PRO A 40 6.78 -10.34 -21.58
CA PRO A 40 6.31 -9.02 -21.16
C PRO A 40 4.79 -8.79 -21.32
N ASP A 41 4.05 -9.80 -21.79
CA ASP A 41 2.62 -9.66 -22.15
C ASP A 41 1.69 -9.42 -20.95
N PHE A 42 1.95 -10.09 -19.83
CA PHE A 42 1.06 -10.05 -18.68
C PHE A 42 1.82 -10.23 -17.37
N THR A 43 1.50 -9.39 -16.37
CA THR A 43 1.81 -9.65 -14.95
C THR A 43 0.53 -9.58 -14.13
N SER A 44 0.52 -10.31 -13.02
CA SER A 44 -0.63 -10.33 -12.11
C SER A 44 -0.77 -9.06 -11.28
N ASN A 45 0.32 -8.38 -10.90
CA ASN A 45 0.26 -7.15 -10.09
C ASN A 45 1.58 -6.34 -10.09
N ASP A 46 2.72 -7.02 -9.97
CA ASP A 46 4.05 -6.42 -9.77
C ASP A 46 5.12 -7.06 -10.66
N VAL A 47 6.20 -6.32 -10.92
CA VAL A 47 7.42 -6.83 -11.55
C VAL A 47 8.59 -6.61 -10.61
N ASP A 48 9.12 -7.69 -10.05
CA ASP A 48 10.28 -7.65 -9.15
C ASP A 48 11.59 -7.74 -9.97
N VAL A 49 12.39 -6.67 -9.98
CA VAL A 49 13.64 -6.61 -10.73
C VAL A 49 14.81 -6.37 -9.78
N LEU A 50 15.81 -7.26 -9.82
CA LEU A 50 17.10 -7.06 -9.19
C LEU A 50 18.00 -6.25 -10.12
N VAL A 51 18.63 -5.21 -9.58
CA VAL A 51 19.67 -4.41 -10.25
C VAL A 51 20.85 -4.25 -9.31
N GLY A 52 22.02 -3.92 -9.86
CA GLY A 52 23.20 -3.64 -9.04
C GLY A 52 22.97 -2.44 -8.11
N PRO A 53 23.40 -2.48 -6.84
CA PRO A 53 23.16 -1.40 -5.88
C PRO A 53 23.69 -0.05 -6.37
N ASP A 54 24.83 -0.05 -7.07
CA ASP A 54 25.47 1.17 -7.59
C ASP A 54 24.75 1.73 -8.83
N ARG A 55 23.92 0.91 -9.50
CA ARG A 55 23.16 1.28 -10.70
C ARG A 55 21.68 1.55 -10.39
N LEU A 56 21.23 1.37 -9.15
CA LEU A 56 19.80 1.47 -8.77
C LEU A 56 19.16 2.82 -9.14
N LEU A 57 19.85 3.94 -8.86
CA LEU A 57 19.33 5.28 -9.17
C LEU A 57 19.26 5.52 -10.69
N GLU A 58 20.20 4.99 -11.45
CA GLU A 58 20.19 5.10 -12.91
C GLU A 58 19.10 4.22 -13.52
N ALA A 59 18.95 2.99 -13.02
CA ALA A 59 17.88 2.08 -13.40
C ALA A 59 16.49 2.69 -13.14
N GLU A 60 16.29 3.31 -11.98
CA GLU A 60 15.06 4.05 -11.64
C GLU A 60 14.80 5.18 -12.65
N ARG A 61 15.81 6.01 -12.96
CA ARG A 61 15.66 7.13 -13.91
C ARG A 61 15.31 6.64 -15.31
N LEU A 62 15.97 5.60 -15.80
CA LEU A 62 15.69 5.03 -17.13
C LEU A 62 14.31 4.39 -17.18
N LEU A 63 13.88 3.70 -16.12
CA LEU A 63 12.54 3.14 -16.02
C LEU A 63 11.45 4.23 -16.08
N VAL A 64 11.65 5.35 -15.39
CA VAL A 64 10.71 6.48 -15.43
C VAL A 64 10.66 7.12 -16.83
N ARG A 65 11.81 7.24 -17.51
CA ARG A 65 11.87 7.74 -18.89
C ARG A 65 11.16 6.79 -19.87
N ALA A 66 11.45 5.50 -19.79
CA ALA A 66 10.80 4.47 -20.59
C ALA A 66 9.28 4.47 -20.39
N ALA A 67 8.83 4.53 -19.12
CA ALA A 67 7.41 4.67 -18.79
C ALA A 67 6.78 5.90 -19.48
N THR A 68 7.45 7.05 -19.39
CA THR A 68 6.96 8.31 -19.97
C THR A 68 6.85 8.22 -21.50
N ALA A 69 7.81 7.56 -22.17
CA ALA A 69 7.82 7.38 -23.62
C ALA A 69 6.59 6.61 -24.13
N VAL A 70 6.03 5.71 -23.31
CA VAL A 70 4.85 4.90 -23.66
C VAL A 70 3.58 5.34 -22.93
N GLY A 71 3.51 6.60 -22.48
CA GLY A 71 2.29 7.19 -21.93
C GLY A 71 1.99 6.88 -20.45
N TYR A 72 2.92 6.25 -19.74
CA TYR A 72 2.83 6.03 -18.29
C TYR A 72 3.46 7.19 -17.51
N ARG A 73 2.90 7.47 -16.33
CA ARG A 73 3.41 8.47 -15.38
C ARG A 73 3.70 7.82 -14.03
N LEU A 74 4.86 8.10 -13.47
CA LEU A 74 5.18 7.74 -12.09
C LEU A 74 4.28 8.56 -11.17
N HIS A 75 3.40 7.90 -10.43
CA HIS A 75 2.51 8.58 -9.48
C HIS A 75 2.87 8.32 -8.04
N HIS A 76 3.58 7.24 -7.73
CA HIS A 76 3.96 6.99 -6.34
C HIS A 76 5.32 6.29 -6.28
N ARG A 77 6.11 6.66 -5.27
CA ARG A 77 7.42 6.08 -4.99
C ARG A 77 7.53 5.78 -3.51
N ALA A 78 7.84 4.53 -3.17
CA ALA A 78 7.96 4.10 -1.79
C ALA A 78 9.28 3.33 -1.56
N GLU A 79 10.05 3.76 -0.55
CA GLU A 79 11.29 3.08 -0.14
C GLU A 79 10.96 2.00 0.91
N PHE A 80 10.84 0.75 0.44
CA PHE A 80 10.77 -0.45 1.27
C PHE A 80 12.13 -1.17 1.25
N ASP A 81 12.13 -2.50 1.30
CA ASP A 81 13.33 -3.25 0.94
C ASP A 81 13.72 -3.08 -0.53
N PRO A 82 12.77 -3.22 -1.47
CA PRO A 82 12.91 -2.61 -2.78
C PRO A 82 12.55 -1.11 -2.75
N VAL A 83 12.97 -0.40 -3.80
CA VAL A 83 12.33 0.84 -4.22
C VAL A 83 11.12 0.46 -5.07
N SER A 84 9.92 0.65 -4.54
CA SER A 84 8.67 0.39 -5.26
C SER A 84 8.23 1.63 -6.01
N LEU A 85 8.01 1.47 -7.32
CA LEU A 85 7.60 2.52 -8.25
C LEU A 85 6.23 2.15 -8.81
N PHE A 86 5.27 3.05 -8.66
CA PHE A 86 3.90 2.86 -9.12
C PHE A 86 3.61 3.83 -10.26
N PHE A 87 3.17 3.28 -11.39
CA PHE A 87 2.86 4.03 -12.59
C PHE A 87 1.38 3.94 -12.91
N HIS A 88 0.83 4.96 -13.57
CA HIS A 88 -0.46 4.85 -14.24
C HIS A 88 -0.36 5.34 -15.68
N HIS A 89 -1.10 4.74 -16.61
CA HIS A 89 -1.22 5.23 -17.96
C HIS A 89 -2.09 6.51 -18.00
N ALA A 90 -1.66 7.54 -18.74
CA ALA A 90 -2.29 8.87 -18.71
C ALA A 90 -3.76 8.86 -19.19
N GLU A 91 -4.10 7.98 -20.15
CA GLU A 91 -5.45 7.90 -20.71
C GLU A 91 -6.32 6.81 -20.07
N THR A 92 -5.82 5.57 -20.03
CA THR A 92 -6.57 4.41 -19.53
C THR A 92 -6.57 4.28 -18.01
N TRP A 93 -5.68 5.00 -17.30
CA TRP A 93 -5.49 4.89 -15.84
C TRP A 93 -5.15 3.48 -15.36
N HIS A 94 -4.67 2.63 -16.27
CA HIS A 94 -4.11 1.33 -15.95
C HIS A 94 -2.88 1.52 -15.06
N GLN A 95 -2.81 0.81 -13.94
CA GLN A 95 -1.75 0.95 -12.94
C GLN A 95 -0.81 -0.25 -12.97
N VAL A 96 0.48 -0.01 -12.73
CA VAL A 96 1.50 -1.05 -12.64
C VAL A 96 2.53 -0.72 -11.57
N GLN A 97 2.96 -1.74 -10.85
CA GLN A 97 4.02 -1.65 -9.85
C GLN A 97 5.30 -2.33 -10.36
N VAL A 98 6.43 -1.64 -10.26
CA VAL A 98 7.76 -2.21 -10.50
C VAL A 98 8.60 -2.04 -9.24
N ASP A 99 9.09 -3.15 -8.71
CA ASP A 99 9.92 -3.19 -7.52
C ASP A 99 11.38 -3.35 -7.91
N LEU A 100 12.21 -2.34 -7.64
CA LEU A 100 13.65 -2.39 -7.88
C LEU A 100 14.39 -2.80 -6.60
N PHE A 101 14.98 -3.99 -6.63
CA PHE A 101 15.83 -4.52 -5.57
C PHE A 101 17.29 -4.16 -5.87
N GLY A 102 17.93 -3.39 -5.00
CA GLY A 102 19.39 -3.21 -5.01
C GLY A 102 20.14 -4.26 -4.19
N ARG A 103 19.40 -5.10 -3.45
CA ARG A 103 19.91 -6.17 -2.60
C ARG A 103 18.83 -7.21 -2.36
N LEU A 104 19.24 -8.41 -1.96
CA LEU A 104 18.34 -9.50 -1.56
C LEU A 104 18.52 -9.74 -0.06
N ALA A 105 17.54 -9.35 0.77
CA ALA A 105 17.70 -9.38 2.22
C ALA A 105 16.44 -9.80 2.99
N TRP A 106 16.66 -10.39 4.17
CA TRP A 106 15.65 -10.59 5.20
C TRP A 106 15.89 -9.64 6.36
N ARG A 107 15.02 -8.65 6.55
CA ARG A 107 15.12 -7.65 7.64
C ARG A 107 16.52 -6.98 7.74
N GLY A 108 17.11 -6.66 6.59
CA GLY A 108 18.44 -6.05 6.50
C GLY A 108 19.60 -7.05 6.50
N VAL A 109 19.37 -8.33 6.79
CA VAL A 109 20.39 -9.39 6.71
C VAL A 109 20.46 -9.90 5.27
N PRO A 110 21.62 -9.84 4.59
CA PRO A 110 21.75 -10.31 3.22
C PRO A 110 21.44 -11.80 3.09
N LEU A 111 20.69 -12.17 2.04
CA LEU A 111 20.40 -13.56 1.67
C LEU A 111 21.40 -14.02 0.61
N LEU A 112 21.37 -13.40 -0.57
CA LEU A 112 22.31 -13.67 -1.66
C LEU A 112 23.04 -12.39 -2.04
N ASP A 113 24.26 -12.53 -2.53
CA ASP A 113 25.00 -11.42 -3.12
C ASP A 113 24.36 -11.03 -4.46
N ALA A 114 23.80 -9.82 -4.53
CA ALA A 114 23.11 -9.31 -5.71
C ALA A 114 24.01 -9.34 -6.95
N GLU A 115 25.28 -8.95 -6.81
CA GLU A 115 26.23 -8.95 -7.92
C GLU A 115 26.54 -10.37 -8.41
N ALA A 116 26.58 -11.34 -7.50
CA ALA A 116 26.78 -12.73 -7.85
C ALA A 116 25.57 -13.31 -8.62
N VAL A 117 24.34 -12.98 -8.20
CA VAL A 117 23.11 -13.36 -8.91
C VAL A 117 23.08 -12.71 -10.30
N LEU A 118 23.41 -11.41 -10.40
CA LEU A 118 23.46 -10.69 -11.67
C LEU A 118 24.50 -11.28 -12.63
N ARG A 119 25.67 -11.73 -12.15
CA ARG A 119 26.69 -12.39 -12.99
C ARG A 119 26.24 -13.75 -13.52
N ARG A 120 25.43 -14.49 -12.75
CA ARG A 120 24.94 -15.83 -13.11
C ARG A 120 23.62 -15.84 -13.87
N ARG A 121 23.02 -14.67 -14.09
CA ARG A 121 21.74 -14.52 -14.76
C ARG A 121 21.68 -15.26 -16.09
N GLN A 122 20.51 -15.80 -16.42
CA GLN A 122 20.24 -16.43 -17.70
C GLN A 122 19.45 -15.48 -18.60
N SER A 123 19.90 -15.32 -19.83
CA SER A 123 19.17 -14.49 -20.81
C SER A 123 17.86 -15.17 -21.22
N ARG A 124 16.79 -14.37 -21.34
CA ARG A 124 15.46 -14.77 -21.79
C ARG A 124 14.89 -13.66 -22.68
N GLY A 125 15.29 -13.66 -23.95
CA GLY A 125 14.89 -12.62 -24.90
C GLY A 125 15.48 -11.27 -24.49
N GLU A 126 14.60 -10.30 -24.18
CA GLU A 126 15.00 -8.93 -23.84
C GLU A 126 15.37 -8.72 -22.37
N PHE A 127 15.11 -9.70 -21.50
CA PHE A 127 15.41 -9.63 -20.08
C PHE A 127 16.18 -10.86 -19.61
N ALA A 128 16.64 -10.84 -18.35
CA ALA A 128 17.28 -11.99 -17.74
C ALA A 128 16.50 -12.49 -16.53
N ILE A 129 16.66 -13.78 -16.23
CA ILE A 129 16.09 -14.48 -15.08
C ILE A 129 17.22 -15.01 -14.18
N PRO A 130 16.94 -15.34 -12.91
CA PRO A 130 17.95 -15.92 -12.03
C PRO A 130 18.42 -17.27 -12.58
N ASP A 131 19.62 -17.71 -12.20
CA ASP A 131 19.97 -19.11 -12.42
C ASP A 131 19.05 -20.04 -11.61
N PRO A 132 18.82 -21.29 -12.05
CA PRO A 132 17.84 -22.18 -11.41
C PRO A 132 18.08 -22.42 -9.90
N TRP A 133 19.33 -22.36 -9.44
CA TRP A 133 19.65 -22.59 -8.03
C TRP A 133 19.47 -21.32 -7.20
N ASP A 134 19.86 -20.16 -7.72
CA ASP A 134 19.57 -18.87 -7.09
C ASP A 134 18.04 -18.65 -6.97
N GLU A 135 17.29 -18.97 -8.03
CA GLU A 135 15.82 -18.93 -8.03
C GLU A 135 15.23 -19.86 -6.95
N ALA A 136 15.69 -21.11 -6.90
CA ALA A 136 15.24 -22.09 -5.91
C ALA A 136 15.56 -21.65 -4.48
N VAL A 137 16.76 -21.13 -4.21
CA VAL A 137 17.14 -20.60 -2.89
C VAL A 137 16.26 -19.41 -2.50
N LEU A 138 16.00 -18.47 -3.42
CA LEU A 138 15.13 -17.32 -3.15
C LEU A 138 13.69 -17.74 -2.86
N ASN A 139 13.13 -18.63 -3.68
CA ASN A 139 11.78 -19.15 -3.51
C ASN A 139 11.62 -19.96 -2.21
N LEU A 140 12.67 -20.65 -1.78
CA LEU A 140 12.72 -21.39 -0.51
C LEU A 140 12.80 -20.44 0.70
N LEU A 141 13.77 -19.53 0.71
CA LEU A 141 14.12 -18.76 1.92
C LEU A 141 13.22 -17.55 2.15
N VAL A 142 12.84 -16.80 1.11
CA VAL A 142 12.17 -15.50 1.29
C VAL A 142 10.86 -15.67 2.07
N ARG A 143 9.96 -16.56 1.62
CA ARG A 143 8.65 -16.73 2.29
C ARG A 143 8.80 -17.46 3.63
N LEU A 144 9.72 -18.43 3.72
CA LEU A 144 10.01 -19.18 4.95
C LEU A 144 10.49 -18.23 6.06
N LEU A 145 11.44 -17.35 5.77
CA LEU A 145 11.98 -16.45 6.79
C LEU A 145 10.99 -15.37 7.22
N TYR A 146 10.12 -14.88 6.32
CA TYR A 146 9.09 -13.89 6.67
C TYR A 146 7.84 -14.49 7.33
N GLN A 147 7.38 -15.66 6.90
CA GLN A 147 6.05 -16.21 7.25
C GLN A 147 6.09 -17.60 7.86
N GLY A 148 7.24 -18.26 7.88
CA GLY A 148 7.40 -19.62 8.37
C GLY A 148 6.82 -20.70 7.46
N ARG A 149 6.54 -20.37 6.19
CA ARG A 149 5.95 -21.29 5.22
C ARG A 149 6.54 -21.11 3.83
N ILE A 150 6.65 -22.20 3.08
CA ILE A 150 7.07 -22.22 1.69
C ILE A 150 5.80 -22.24 0.82
N ARG A 151 5.74 -21.41 -0.22
CA ARG A 151 4.58 -21.41 -1.11
C ARG A 151 4.54 -22.72 -1.88
N GLU A 152 3.38 -23.36 -1.88
CA GLU A 152 3.16 -24.66 -2.51
C GLU A 152 3.57 -24.69 -3.99
N LYS A 153 3.21 -23.65 -4.75
CA LYS A 153 3.56 -23.52 -6.17
C LYS A 153 5.07 -23.57 -6.47
N TYR A 154 5.93 -23.26 -5.50
CA TYR A 154 7.38 -23.28 -5.69
C TYR A 154 8.04 -24.58 -5.23
N ARG A 155 7.33 -25.45 -4.48
CA ARG A 155 7.90 -26.67 -3.89
C ARG A 155 8.49 -27.61 -4.95
N GLU A 156 7.77 -27.85 -6.04
CA GLU A 156 8.25 -28.70 -7.13
C GLU A 156 9.47 -28.11 -7.85
N GLY A 157 9.49 -26.80 -8.08
CA GLY A 157 10.64 -26.12 -8.69
C GLY A 157 11.90 -26.21 -7.82
N ILE A 158 11.76 -25.97 -6.52
CA ILE A 158 12.85 -26.06 -5.54
C ILE A 158 13.39 -27.50 -5.47
N HIS A 159 12.50 -28.47 -5.38
CA HIS A 159 12.88 -29.88 -5.34
C HIS A 159 13.60 -30.32 -6.62
N ARG A 160 13.09 -29.93 -7.80
CA ARG A 160 13.72 -30.23 -9.09
C ARG A 160 15.13 -29.65 -9.18
N ALA A 161 15.32 -28.38 -8.80
CA ALA A 161 16.64 -27.75 -8.80
C ALA A 161 17.63 -28.48 -7.89
N ALA A 162 17.19 -28.90 -6.69
CA ALA A 162 18.00 -29.69 -5.78
C ALA A 162 18.33 -31.09 -6.31
N GLN A 163 17.40 -31.74 -7.04
CA GLN A 163 17.63 -33.04 -7.66
C GLN A 163 18.59 -32.98 -8.84
N THR A 164 18.51 -31.93 -9.67
CA THR A 164 19.36 -31.77 -10.86
C THR A 164 20.84 -31.66 -10.48
N ASP A 165 21.16 -30.88 -9.46
CA ASP A 165 22.52 -30.79 -8.91
C ASP A 165 22.46 -30.39 -7.43
N ALA A 166 22.47 -31.41 -6.57
CA ALA A 166 22.43 -31.22 -5.13
C ALA A 166 23.68 -30.50 -4.61
N ALA A 167 24.85 -30.71 -5.22
CA ALA A 167 26.09 -30.09 -4.76
C ALA A 167 26.06 -28.57 -5.00
N THR A 168 25.59 -28.15 -6.18
CA THR A 168 25.40 -26.72 -6.47
C THR A 168 24.32 -26.11 -5.59
N PHE A 169 23.19 -26.80 -5.37
CA PHE A 169 22.13 -26.32 -4.49
C PHE A 169 22.61 -26.14 -3.03
N VAL A 170 23.33 -27.12 -2.47
CA VAL A 170 23.94 -27.03 -1.13
C VAL A 170 24.93 -25.87 -1.07
N ARG A 171 25.78 -25.70 -2.09
CA ARG A 171 26.74 -24.58 -2.13
C ARG A 171 26.02 -23.23 -2.08
N ARG A 172 24.95 -23.05 -2.85
CA ARG A 172 24.13 -21.81 -2.82
C ARG A 172 23.46 -21.58 -1.49
N LEU A 173 22.88 -22.60 -0.88
CA LEU A 173 22.31 -22.47 0.46
C LEU A 173 23.38 -22.20 1.53
N ALA A 174 24.57 -22.77 1.38
CA ALA A 174 25.68 -22.59 2.31
C ALA A 174 26.23 -21.16 2.31
N GLU A 175 26.15 -20.44 1.19
CA GLU A 175 26.43 -19.00 1.10
C GLU A 175 25.52 -18.17 2.04
N VAL A 176 24.36 -18.72 2.44
CA VAL A 176 23.33 -18.03 3.23
C VAL A 176 23.26 -18.52 4.68
N LEU A 177 23.22 -19.85 4.86
CA LEU A 177 22.96 -20.50 6.16
C LEU A 177 24.20 -21.15 6.78
N GLY A 178 25.32 -21.21 6.05
CA GLY A 178 26.46 -22.04 6.39
C GLY A 178 26.29 -23.52 6.00
N ALA A 179 27.42 -24.23 5.91
CA ALA A 179 27.48 -25.57 5.31
C ALA A 179 26.59 -26.62 5.99
N SER A 180 26.58 -26.67 7.33
CA SER A 180 25.80 -27.66 8.09
C SER A 180 24.29 -27.48 7.92
N ALA A 181 23.80 -26.25 8.08
CA ALA A 181 22.39 -25.94 7.92
C ALA A 181 21.92 -26.13 6.46
N ALA A 182 22.76 -25.78 5.49
CA ALA A 182 22.49 -26.00 4.07
C ALA A 182 22.35 -27.49 3.74
N ALA A 183 23.27 -28.34 4.21
CA ALA A 183 23.21 -29.78 3.98
C ALA A 183 21.94 -30.40 4.58
N GLN A 184 21.59 -30.04 5.81
CA GLN A 184 20.37 -30.51 6.47
C GLN A 184 19.11 -30.08 5.71
N MET A 185 19.01 -28.80 5.34
CA MET A 185 17.85 -28.28 4.62
C MET A 185 17.71 -28.94 3.25
N THR A 186 18.81 -29.13 2.51
CA THR A 186 18.78 -29.84 1.23
C THR A 186 18.31 -31.28 1.39
N GLY A 187 18.72 -31.99 2.45
CA GLY A 187 18.22 -33.33 2.74
C GLY A 187 16.70 -33.39 2.84
N TRP A 188 16.08 -32.42 3.54
CA TRP A 188 14.62 -32.33 3.63
C TRP A 188 13.95 -31.90 2.32
N VAL A 189 14.58 -31.03 1.53
CA VAL A 189 14.10 -30.66 0.18
C VAL A 189 14.07 -31.88 -0.75
N LEU A 190 15.13 -32.69 -0.74
CA LEU A 190 15.22 -33.92 -1.54
C LEU A 190 14.21 -34.98 -1.06
N ALA A 191 13.97 -35.07 0.25
CA ALA A 191 12.95 -35.94 0.83
C ALA A 191 11.50 -35.40 0.68
N ARG A 192 11.32 -34.18 0.13
CA ARG A 192 10.04 -33.47 0.07
C ARG A 192 9.38 -33.25 1.44
N ASP A 193 10.17 -33.24 2.52
CA ASP A 193 9.71 -33.02 3.88
C ASP A 193 9.65 -31.52 4.20
N TRP A 194 8.67 -30.84 3.59
CA TRP A 194 8.45 -29.41 3.77
C TRP A 194 8.07 -29.07 5.21
N GLN A 195 7.37 -29.98 5.91
CA GLN A 195 6.94 -29.77 7.29
C GLN A 195 8.15 -29.74 8.24
N ALA A 196 9.17 -30.57 8.02
CA ALA A 196 10.39 -30.50 8.79
C ALA A 196 11.13 -29.17 8.63
N ILE A 197 11.11 -28.57 7.44
CA ILE A 197 11.70 -27.25 7.18
C ILE A 197 10.89 -26.15 7.85
N GLU A 198 9.56 -26.13 7.65
CA GLU A 198 8.66 -25.08 8.13
C GLU A 198 8.57 -25.04 9.67
N SER A 199 8.52 -26.20 10.33
CA SER A 199 8.51 -26.31 11.80
C SER A 199 9.78 -25.76 12.46
N ARG A 200 10.89 -25.66 11.72
CA ARG A 200 12.21 -25.22 12.21
C ARG A 200 12.58 -23.80 11.76
N THR A 201 11.60 -23.01 11.33
CA THR A 201 11.81 -21.62 10.84
C THR A 201 12.73 -20.79 11.74
N TRP A 202 12.60 -20.90 13.06
CA TRP A 202 13.44 -20.15 14.00
C TRP A 202 14.92 -20.55 13.92
N LEU A 203 15.23 -21.83 13.75
CA LEU A 203 16.61 -22.32 13.59
C LEU A 203 17.25 -21.74 12.32
N TRP A 204 16.49 -21.63 11.23
CA TRP A 204 16.99 -21.03 9.99
C TRP A 204 17.28 -19.54 10.11
N ARG A 205 16.44 -18.81 10.85
CA ARG A 205 16.67 -17.40 11.16
C ARG A 205 17.95 -17.22 11.99
N LEU A 206 18.16 -18.08 12.98
CA LEU A 206 19.38 -18.07 13.80
C LEU A 206 20.62 -18.45 12.99
N ALA A 207 20.53 -19.49 12.15
CA ALA A 207 21.63 -19.92 11.28
C ALA A 207 22.05 -18.80 10.32
N LEU A 208 21.08 -18.14 9.69
CA LEU A 208 21.33 -16.97 8.84
C LEU A 208 22.03 -15.84 9.61
N LEU A 209 21.51 -15.48 10.78
CA LEU A 209 22.09 -14.40 11.61
C LEU A 209 23.52 -14.74 12.05
N ALA A 210 23.72 -15.96 12.57
CA ALA A 210 25.03 -16.43 13.02
C ALA A 210 26.04 -16.46 11.87
N HIS A 211 25.66 -17.04 10.73
CA HIS A 211 26.52 -17.09 9.55
C HIS A 211 26.88 -15.70 9.03
N SER A 212 25.89 -14.80 8.96
CA SER A 212 26.09 -13.42 8.50
C SER A 212 27.02 -12.63 9.44
N LEU A 213 26.86 -12.79 10.76
CA LEU A 213 27.72 -12.12 11.75
C LEU A 213 29.14 -12.71 11.81
N GLN A 214 29.30 -14.01 11.58
CA GLN A 214 30.61 -14.67 11.55
C GLN A 214 31.42 -14.30 10.31
N THR A 215 30.77 -14.24 9.13
CA THR A 215 31.46 -14.00 7.86
C THR A 215 31.61 -12.51 7.54
N ARG A 216 30.62 -11.68 7.89
CA ARG A 216 30.54 -10.27 7.48
C ARG A 216 29.97 -9.36 8.58
N PRO A 217 30.55 -9.29 9.78
CA PRO A 217 29.97 -8.56 10.92
C PRO A 217 29.75 -7.07 10.66
N ARG A 218 30.76 -6.37 10.11
CA ARG A 218 30.67 -4.91 9.86
C ARG A 218 29.62 -4.58 8.79
N PRO A 219 29.61 -5.21 7.59
CA PRO A 219 28.54 -5.01 6.61
C PRO A 219 27.15 -5.30 7.18
N THR A 220 26.98 -6.37 7.95
CA THR A 220 25.68 -6.75 8.53
C THR A 220 25.17 -5.71 9.53
N LEU A 221 26.04 -5.16 10.39
CA LEU A 221 25.65 -4.08 11.29
C LEU A 221 25.30 -2.79 10.53
N ALA A 222 26.07 -2.47 9.49
CA ALA A 222 25.80 -1.31 8.65
C ALA A 222 24.45 -1.43 7.92
N THR A 223 24.12 -2.61 7.37
CA THR A 223 22.84 -2.84 6.69
C THR A 223 21.66 -2.74 7.64
N VAL A 224 21.79 -3.25 8.87
CA VAL A 224 20.78 -3.10 9.93
C VAL A 224 20.59 -1.62 10.30
N GLY A 225 21.68 -0.86 10.45
CA GLY A 225 21.62 0.57 10.71
C GLY A 225 20.93 1.36 9.58
N HIS A 226 21.23 1.01 8.33
CA HIS A 226 20.55 1.58 7.15
C HIS A 226 19.05 1.23 7.14
N ASP A 227 18.70 0.00 7.50
CA ASP A 227 17.31 -0.45 7.60
C ASP A 227 16.54 0.33 8.66
N LEU A 228 17.13 0.52 9.84
CA LEU A 228 16.53 1.31 10.91
C LEU A 228 16.32 2.76 10.48
N ARG A 229 17.31 3.39 9.85
CA ARG A 229 17.17 4.75 9.31
C ARG A 229 16.04 4.83 8.29
N ARG A 230 15.92 3.84 7.39
CA ARG A 230 14.82 3.74 6.43
C ARG A 230 13.47 3.61 7.13
N LEU A 231 13.35 2.73 8.12
CA LEU A 231 12.11 2.55 8.90
C LEU A 231 11.73 3.81 9.67
N LEU A 232 12.69 4.54 10.23
CA LEU A 232 12.45 5.82 10.90
C LEU A 232 12.00 6.91 9.92
N ARG A 233 12.63 7.00 8.74
CA ARG A 233 12.19 7.90 7.66
C ARG A 233 10.75 7.58 7.24
N ARG A 234 10.46 6.29 7.02
CA ARG A 234 9.12 5.80 6.66
C ARG A 234 8.11 6.03 7.78
N TRP A 235 8.51 5.92 9.04
CA TRP A 235 7.64 6.24 10.16
C TRP A 235 7.36 7.74 10.26
N ARG A 236 8.29 8.61 9.88
CA ARG A 236 8.08 10.08 9.85
C ARG A 236 7.24 10.51 8.65
N ARG A 237 7.50 9.95 7.47
CA ARG A 237 6.81 10.24 6.21
C ARG A 237 6.36 8.91 5.58
N PRO A 238 5.22 8.35 6.00
CA PRO A 238 4.76 7.07 5.51
C PRO A 238 4.29 7.17 4.05
N PRO A 239 4.50 6.14 3.23
CA PRO A 239 4.11 6.15 1.83
C PRO A 239 2.59 6.06 1.64
N GLY A 240 1.85 5.50 2.61
CA GLY A 240 0.40 5.38 2.52
C GLY A 240 -0.31 6.74 2.48
N LEU A 241 -1.62 6.68 2.21
CA LEU A 241 -2.47 7.84 2.02
C LEU A 241 -3.69 7.77 2.94
N TRP A 242 -4.06 8.89 3.54
CA TRP A 242 -5.27 9.01 4.33
C TRP A 242 -6.27 9.95 3.66
N VAL A 243 -7.43 9.40 3.30
CA VAL A 243 -8.52 10.08 2.60
C VAL A 243 -9.79 10.07 3.44
N VAL A 244 -10.52 11.19 3.46
CA VAL A 244 -11.82 11.32 4.12
C VAL A 244 -12.89 11.70 3.11
N LEU A 245 -14.04 11.04 3.16
CA LEU A 245 -15.24 11.39 2.38
C LEU A 245 -16.27 12.04 3.30
N LEU A 246 -16.73 13.23 2.90
CA LEU A 246 -17.73 14.06 3.56
C LEU A 246 -18.90 14.34 2.59
N GLY A 247 -19.98 14.88 3.13
CA GLY A 247 -21.14 15.30 2.36
C GLY A 247 -22.46 14.95 3.06
N PRO A 248 -23.59 15.55 2.65
CA PRO A 248 -24.91 15.30 3.21
C PRO A 248 -25.32 13.82 3.14
N ASP A 249 -26.30 13.41 3.95
CA ASP A 249 -26.94 12.10 3.78
C ASP A 249 -27.61 12.01 2.40
N GLY A 250 -27.59 10.81 1.80
CA GLY A 250 -28.05 10.60 0.42
C GLY A 250 -27.00 10.89 -0.68
N SER A 251 -25.84 11.46 -0.36
CA SER A 251 -24.81 11.77 -1.37
C SER A 251 -24.00 10.57 -1.88
N GLY A 252 -24.25 9.35 -1.38
CA GLY A 252 -23.60 8.13 -1.87
C GLY A 252 -22.22 7.82 -1.29
N LYS A 253 -21.76 8.54 -0.25
CA LYS A 253 -20.42 8.37 0.37
C LYS A 253 -20.01 6.92 0.62
N SER A 254 -20.86 6.11 1.25
CA SER A 254 -20.52 4.71 1.59
C SER A 254 -20.41 3.82 0.35
N ALA A 255 -21.15 4.12 -0.72
CA ALA A 255 -21.01 3.42 -2.00
C ALA A 255 -19.71 3.84 -2.70
N ALA A 256 -19.48 5.16 -2.79
CA ALA A 256 -18.29 5.73 -3.40
C ALA A 256 -17.00 5.30 -2.68
N ALA A 257 -17.02 5.21 -1.35
CA ALA A 257 -15.89 4.74 -0.55
C ALA A 257 -15.54 3.28 -0.85
N ARG A 258 -16.54 2.39 -0.95
CA ARG A 258 -16.31 0.96 -1.25
C ARG A 258 -15.74 0.77 -2.65
N GLU A 259 -16.32 1.45 -3.64
CA GLU A 259 -15.89 1.33 -5.03
C GLU A 259 -14.52 1.97 -5.27
N LEU A 260 -14.24 3.13 -4.65
CA LEU A 260 -12.91 3.73 -4.66
C LEU A 260 -11.85 2.85 -4.00
N PHE A 261 -12.18 2.22 -2.87
CA PHE A 261 -11.28 1.28 -2.21
C PHE A 261 -10.96 0.07 -3.10
N ALA A 262 -11.94 -0.40 -3.89
CA ALA A 262 -11.77 -1.52 -4.82
C ALA A 262 -11.03 -1.15 -6.12
N SER A 263 -10.92 0.14 -6.48
CA SER A 263 -10.30 0.59 -7.73
C SER A 263 -8.82 1.00 -7.61
N LEU A 264 -8.28 1.00 -6.39
CA LEU A 264 -6.88 1.32 -6.06
C LEU A 264 -5.94 0.14 -5.65
N PRO A 265 -6.31 -1.16 -5.70
CA PRO A 265 -5.42 -2.26 -5.31
C PRO A 265 -3.99 -2.25 -5.88
N PRO A 266 -3.74 -1.85 -7.15
CA PRO A 266 -2.39 -1.81 -7.69
C PRO A 266 -1.45 -0.86 -6.93
N THR A 267 -1.96 0.23 -6.35
CA THR A 267 -1.18 1.19 -5.55
C THR A 267 -1.31 0.94 -4.05
N PHE A 268 -2.51 0.59 -3.58
CA PHE A 268 -2.82 0.35 -2.17
C PHE A 268 -3.47 -1.02 -2.00
N GLN A 269 -2.69 -2.01 -1.57
CA GLN A 269 -3.19 -3.37 -1.41
C GLN A 269 -4.30 -3.44 -0.34
N PRO A 270 -5.44 -4.12 -0.60
CA PRO A 270 -6.57 -4.18 0.32
C PRO A 270 -6.23 -4.76 1.70
N ASP A 271 -5.36 -5.77 1.78
CA ASP A 271 -4.94 -6.43 3.02
C ASP A 271 -4.14 -5.52 3.97
N LYS A 272 -3.54 -4.46 3.40
CA LYS A 272 -2.78 -3.45 4.14
C LYS A 272 -3.57 -2.18 4.40
N SER A 273 -4.78 -2.08 3.87
CA SER A 273 -5.60 -0.87 3.84
C SER A 273 -6.78 -0.94 4.81
N LEU A 274 -7.37 0.20 5.13
CA LEU A 274 -8.48 0.32 6.08
C LEU A 274 -9.59 1.15 5.46
N LEU A 275 -10.75 0.52 5.26
CA LEU A 275 -12.01 1.20 5.01
C LEU A 275 -12.76 1.33 6.34
N GLY A 276 -12.92 2.56 6.83
CA GLY A 276 -13.58 2.85 8.10
C GLY A 276 -14.78 3.77 7.94
N HIS A 277 -15.65 3.77 8.95
CA HIS A 277 -16.79 4.68 9.03
C HIS A 277 -16.69 5.53 10.30
N TRP A 278 -16.75 6.85 10.13
CA TRP A 278 -16.79 7.88 11.16
C TRP A 278 -15.57 7.99 12.09
N LYS A 279 -15.13 6.90 12.74
CA LYS A 279 -14.12 6.89 13.79
C LYS A 279 -13.12 5.74 13.70
N PRO A 280 -11.86 5.97 14.10
CA PRO A 280 -10.93 4.89 14.38
C PRO A 280 -11.39 4.17 15.66
N MET A 281 -11.99 2.99 15.51
CA MET A 281 -12.49 2.24 16.67
C MET A 281 -11.32 1.64 17.48
N ILE A 282 -11.02 2.24 18.63
CA ILE A 282 -9.98 1.74 19.56
C ILE A 282 -10.59 0.97 20.71
N PHE A 283 -11.68 1.50 21.28
CA PHE A 283 -12.40 0.89 22.37
C PHE A 283 -13.64 0.18 21.81
N PRO A 284 -13.71 -1.17 21.87
CA PRO A 284 -14.95 -1.87 21.61
C PRO A 284 -15.87 -1.64 22.80
N LEU A 285 -16.59 -0.52 22.84
CA LEU A 285 -17.61 -0.31 23.85
C LEU A 285 -18.78 -1.29 23.54
N PRO A 286 -19.16 -2.20 24.47
CA PRO A 286 -20.22 -3.17 24.25
C PRO A 286 -21.55 -2.53 23.82
N HIS A 287 -21.78 -1.28 24.26
CA HIS A 287 -22.98 -0.48 23.96
C HIS A 287 -23.09 0.00 22.48
N ARG A 288 -22.10 -0.29 21.62
CA ARG A 288 -22.16 -0.04 20.18
C ARG A 288 -22.56 -1.27 19.37
N ALA A 289 -22.38 -2.48 19.91
CA ALA A 289 -22.86 -3.71 19.29
C ALA A 289 -24.39 -3.78 19.47
N GLY A 290 -25.15 -3.71 18.36
CA GLY A 290 -26.61 -3.82 18.39
C GLY A 290 -27.39 -2.50 18.30
N ARG A 291 -26.74 -1.33 18.17
CA ARG A 291 -27.45 -0.11 17.76
C ARG A 291 -27.72 -0.17 16.26
N GLY A 292 -28.99 -0.36 15.89
CA GLY A 292 -29.44 -0.21 14.51
C GLY A 292 -29.12 1.19 13.95
N PRO A 293 -29.16 1.36 12.61
CA PRO A 293 -28.98 2.66 11.98
C PRO A 293 -29.92 3.67 12.64
N THR A 294 -29.41 4.81 13.11
CA THR A 294 -30.27 5.84 13.71
C THR A 294 -31.15 6.42 12.61
N THR A 295 -32.42 6.05 12.59
CA THR A 295 -33.40 6.49 11.58
C THR A 295 -33.85 7.94 11.79
N THR A 296 -33.69 8.49 13.00
CA THR A 296 -34.04 9.87 13.36
C THR A 296 -32.89 10.56 14.11
N PRO A 297 -31.87 11.09 13.39
CA PRO A 297 -30.64 11.60 14.00
C PRO A 297 -30.83 12.80 14.95
N HIS A 298 -31.93 13.55 14.82
CA HIS A 298 -32.23 14.74 15.63
C HIS A 298 -33.35 14.54 16.66
N ALA A 299 -33.80 13.30 16.90
CA ALA A 299 -34.93 13.02 17.80
C ALA A 299 -34.66 13.33 19.28
N ARG A 300 -33.39 13.46 19.70
CA ARG A 300 -33.00 13.67 21.09
C ARG A 300 -32.43 15.07 21.28
N PRO A 301 -32.73 15.75 22.40
CA PRO A 301 -32.18 17.07 22.66
C PRO A 301 -30.65 17.02 22.80
N PRO A 302 -29.96 18.12 22.47
CA PRO A 302 -28.55 18.32 22.79
C PRO A 302 -28.28 18.09 24.28
N ARG A 303 -27.07 17.66 24.61
CA ARG A 303 -26.62 17.62 26.00
C ARG A 303 -26.33 19.04 26.49
N SER A 304 -26.25 19.23 27.80
CA SER A 304 -25.76 20.50 28.36
C SER A 304 -24.37 20.83 27.81
N ARG A 305 -24.02 22.12 27.77
CA ARG A 305 -22.72 22.60 27.25
C ARG A 305 -21.53 21.87 27.88
N TRP A 306 -21.52 21.75 29.20
CA TRP A 306 -20.44 21.06 29.94
C TRP A 306 -20.32 19.59 29.55
N MET A 307 -21.45 18.87 29.47
CA MET A 307 -21.45 17.48 29.06
C MET A 307 -21.04 17.32 27.59
N SER A 308 -21.42 18.26 26.72
CA SER A 308 -20.99 18.29 25.31
C SER A 308 -19.47 18.43 25.19
N LEU A 309 -18.84 19.27 26.02
CA LEU A 309 -17.38 19.43 26.08
C LEU A 309 -16.68 18.14 26.53
N ILE A 310 -17.20 17.43 27.54
CA ILE A 310 -16.65 16.14 27.99
C ILE A 310 -16.73 15.10 26.86
N VAL A 311 -17.90 14.96 26.23
CA VAL A 311 -18.08 14.03 25.10
C VAL A 311 -17.13 14.37 23.95
N LEU A 312 -16.94 15.66 23.69
CA LEU A 312 -16.02 16.14 22.66
C LEU A 312 -14.55 15.83 23.00
N ALA A 313 -14.14 15.98 24.27
CA ALA A 313 -12.82 15.60 24.75
C ALA A 313 -12.54 14.11 24.58
N LEU A 314 -13.52 13.26 24.90
CA LEU A 314 -13.44 11.82 24.69
C LEU A 314 -13.31 11.48 23.21
N HIS A 315 -14.05 12.17 22.33
CA HIS A 315 -13.88 12.01 20.89
C HIS A 315 -12.52 12.48 20.41
N TRP A 316 -12.04 13.63 20.88
CA TRP A 316 -10.71 14.14 20.54
C TRP A 316 -9.61 13.12 20.90
N LEU A 317 -9.68 12.52 22.09
CA LEU A 317 -8.78 11.45 22.52
C LEU A 317 -8.90 10.19 21.65
N GLU A 318 -10.14 9.76 21.33
CA GLU A 318 -10.40 8.60 20.46
C GLU A 318 -9.84 8.83 19.04
N TYR A 319 -9.98 10.02 18.45
CA TYR A 319 -9.38 10.32 17.14
C TYR A 319 -7.85 10.42 17.20
N GLY A 320 -7.30 11.08 18.23
CA GLY A 320 -5.85 11.23 18.40
C GLY A 320 -5.14 9.90 18.61
N LEU A 321 -5.59 9.09 19.57
CA LEU A 321 -5.04 7.76 19.80
C LEU A 321 -5.29 6.83 18.59
N GLY A 322 -6.43 7.00 17.94
CA GLY A 322 -6.86 6.15 16.83
C GLY A 322 -6.01 6.36 15.60
N TYR A 323 -5.57 7.59 15.37
CA TYR A 323 -4.54 7.86 14.37
C TYR A 323 -3.27 7.03 14.63
N TRP A 324 -2.71 7.09 15.85
CA TRP A 324 -1.44 6.43 16.15
C TRP A 324 -1.52 4.90 16.15
N VAL A 325 -2.63 4.33 16.63
CA VAL A 325 -2.79 2.88 16.80
C VAL A 325 -3.40 2.21 15.57
N ARG A 326 -4.29 2.89 14.82
CA ARG A 326 -4.99 2.30 13.66
C ARG A 326 -4.49 2.85 12.32
N PHE A 327 -4.38 4.18 12.18
CA PHE A 327 -4.07 4.77 10.87
C PHE A 327 -2.57 4.71 10.57
N ARG A 328 -1.72 5.10 11.52
CA ARG A 328 -0.27 5.16 11.32
C ARG A 328 0.33 3.82 10.88
N PRO A 329 -0.05 2.66 11.46
CA PRO A 329 0.46 1.36 11.01
C PRO A 329 -0.01 0.96 9.60
N VAL A 330 -1.20 1.40 9.18
CA VAL A 330 -1.73 1.21 7.82
C VAL A 330 -0.91 2.07 6.84
N LEU A 331 -0.79 3.36 7.12
CA LEU A 331 -0.04 4.31 6.30
C LEU A 331 1.43 3.88 6.14
N PHE A 332 2.06 3.42 7.23
CA PHE A 332 3.44 2.94 7.24
C PHE A 332 3.69 1.77 6.28
N ARG A 333 2.67 0.93 6.04
CA ARG A 333 2.72 -0.23 5.14
C ARG A 333 2.32 0.11 3.71
N ASN A 334 2.19 1.39 3.37
CA ASN A 334 1.59 1.86 2.12
C ASN A 334 0.15 1.38 1.93
N GLY A 335 -0.63 1.40 3.02
CA GLY A 335 -2.07 1.20 2.94
C GLY A 335 -2.82 2.52 2.73
N LEU A 336 -4.01 2.40 2.18
CA LEU A 336 -5.00 3.47 2.11
C LEU A 336 -5.85 3.45 3.38
N VAL A 337 -5.92 4.58 4.10
CA VAL A 337 -6.96 4.82 5.11
C VAL A 337 -8.07 5.61 4.45
N LEU A 338 -9.24 5.01 4.25
CA LEU A 338 -10.41 5.66 3.67
C LEU A 338 -11.53 5.73 4.70
N MET A 339 -11.89 6.95 5.10
CA MET A 339 -12.92 7.17 6.12
C MET A 339 -14.17 7.77 5.49
N ASP A 340 -15.29 7.04 5.55
CA ASP A 340 -16.63 7.59 5.28
C ASP A 340 -17.12 8.31 6.54
N ARG A 341 -17.14 9.65 6.52
CA ARG A 341 -17.28 10.57 7.66
C ARG A 341 -16.05 10.68 8.56
N TYR A 342 -15.91 11.84 9.19
CA TYR A 342 -14.86 12.11 10.17
C TYR A 342 -15.29 13.21 11.16
N HIS A 343 -14.38 13.70 12.00
CA HIS A 343 -14.70 14.71 13.03
C HIS A 343 -15.24 16.03 12.45
N TYR A 344 -15.04 16.30 11.16
CA TYR A 344 -15.60 17.46 10.47
C TYR A 344 -17.14 17.53 10.55
N ASP A 345 -17.81 16.38 10.70
CA ASP A 345 -19.26 16.34 10.87
C ASP A 345 -19.71 17.00 12.19
N PHE A 346 -18.84 17.17 13.20
CA PHE A 346 -19.18 17.90 14.41
C PHE A 346 -19.41 19.39 14.16
N GLU A 347 -18.78 19.96 13.13
CA GLU A 347 -19.03 21.34 12.71
C GLU A 347 -20.33 21.44 11.92
N VAL A 348 -20.56 20.49 11.01
CA VAL A 348 -21.69 20.55 10.07
C VAL A 348 -23.01 20.15 10.74
N ASP A 349 -23.05 19.08 11.53
CA ASP A 349 -24.24 18.57 12.20
C ASP A 349 -23.95 18.21 13.68
N PRO A 350 -23.74 19.20 14.56
CA PRO A 350 -23.52 18.97 15.98
C PRO A 350 -24.73 18.31 16.67
N ARG A 351 -25.95 18.55 16.16
CA ARG A 351 -27.21 17.99 16.71
C ARG A 351 -27.27 16.48 16.59
N ARG A 352 -26.80 15.89 15.49
CA ARG A 352 -26.66 14.43 15.34
C ARG A 352 -25.82 13.78 16.45
N TYR A 353 -24.85 14.51 16.97
CA TYR A 353 -23.99 14.06 18.07
C TYR A 353 -24.47 14.52 19.45
N ARG A 354 -25.61 15.23 19.49
CA ARG A 354 -26.21 15.88 20.66
C ARG A 354 -25.22 16.80 21.37
N LEU A 355 -24.49 17.60 20.59
CA LEU A 355 -23.53 18.58 21.08
C LEU A 355 -24.17 19.98 21.05
N ASP A 356 -24.11 20.67 22.19
CA ASP A 356 -24.37 22.11 22.29
C ASP A 356 -23.03 22.84 22.46
N VAL A 357 -22.38 23.12 21.32
CA VAL A 357 -21.02 23.68 21.23
C VAL A 357 -20.94 24.61 20.02
N ASP A 358 -20.02 25.57 20.09
CA ASP A 358 -19.67 26.44 18.96
C ASP A 358 -18.91 25.62 17.89
N PRO A 359 -19.49 25.41 16.69
CA PRO A 359 -18.91 24.58 15.63
C PRO A 359 -17.49 24.99 15.21
N GLU A 360 -17.21 26.29 15.15
CA GLU A 360 -15.89 26.78 14.71
C GLU A 360 -14.80 26.49 15.75
N ARG A 361 -15.15 26.61 17.05
CA ARG A 361 -14.23 26.27 18.13
C ARG A 361 -13.92 24.78 18.16
N VAL A 362 -14.94 23.94 17.93
CA VAL A 362 -14.74 22.49 17.79
C VAL A 362 -13.73 22.19 16.70
N GLN A 363 -13.95 22.74 15.51
CA GLN A 363 -13.07 22.43 14.41
C GLN A 363 -11.64 22.93 14.65
N ARG A 364 -11.46 24.11 15.26
CA ARG A 364 -10.13 24.62 15.66
C ARG A 364 -9.41 23.66 16.61
N TRP A 365 -10.12 23.09 17.58
CA TRP A 365 -9.54 22.13 18.53
C TRP A 365 -9.11 20.82 17.85
N PHE A 366 -9.90 20.33 16.88
CA PHE A 366 -9.57 19.12 16.14
C PHE A 366 -8.47 19.32 15.08
N ARG A 367 -8.19 20.56 14.65
CA ARG A 367 -7.02 20.87 13.80
C ARG A 367 -5.69 20.52 14.48
N CYS A 368 -5.64 20.45 15.81
CA CYS A 368 -4.45 20.02 16.54
C CYS A 368 -4.15 18.52 16.38
N LEU A 369 -5.12 17.72 15.91
CA LEU A 369 -4.91 16.32 15.59
C LEU A 369 -4.27 16.19 14.20
N PRO A 370 -3.61 15.06 13.90
CA PRO A 370 -3.19 14.75 12.55
C PRO A 370 -4.35 14.89 11.56
N GLN A 371 -4.07 15.52 10.41
CA GLN A 371 -5.06 15.81 9.37
C GLN A 371 -4.95 14.79 8.22
N PRO A 372 -6.05 14.52 7.50
CA PRO A 372 -6.02 13.70 6.29
C PRO A 372 -5.20 14.34 5.18
N ASP A 373 -4.68 13.51 4.28
CA ASP A 373 -3.92 13.97 3.12
C ASP A 373 -4.83 14.57 2.04
N LEU A 374 -6.06 14.03 1.92
CA LEU A 374 -7.12 14.48 1.02
C LEU A 374 -8.50 14.40 1.67
N VAL A 375 -9.37 15.33 1.29
CA VAL A 375 -10.79 15.32 1.68
C VAL A 375 -11.65 15.44 0.43
N PHE A 376 -12.61 14.54 0.24
CA PHE A 376 -13.63 14.67 -0.79
C PHE A 376 -14.95 15.06 -0.16
N VAL A 377 -15.59 16.10 -0.69
CA VAL A 377 -16.92 16.53 -0.29
C VAL A 377 -17.88 16.19 -1.42
N LEU A 378 -18.71 15.17 -1.22
CA LEU A 378 -19.71 14.73 -2.20
C LEU A 378 -20.95 15.61 -2.09
N ASP A 379 -21.26 16.31 -3.17
CA ASP A 379 -22.32 17.31 -3.25
C ASP A 379 -23.30 16.99 -4.37
N ALA A 380 -24.59 17.12 -4.11
CA ALA A 380 -25.65 16.94 -5.11
C ALA A 380 -26.82 17.86 -4.75
N PRO A 381 -27.70 18.24 -5.71
CA PRO A 381 -28.87 19.05 -5.43
C PRO A 381 -29.71 18.47 -4.28
N THR A 382 -30.29 19.35 -3.44
CA THR A 382 -31.05 18.95 -2.24
C THR A 382 -32.17 17.97 -2.58
N GLU A 383 -32.82 18.17 -3.72
CA GLU A 383 -33.91 17.35 -4.25
C GLU A 383 -33.43 15.92 -4.50
N VAL A 384 -32.26 15.77 -5.13
CA VAL A 384 -31.63 14.47 -5.43
C VAL A 384 -31.22 13.77 -4.13
N LEU A 385 -30.64 14.50 -3.17
CA LEU A 385 -30.24 13.96 -1.88
C LEU A 385 -31.44 13.37 -1.12
N ARG A 386 -32.55 14.12 -1.07
CA ARG A 386 -33.77 13.72 -0.37
C ARG A 386 -34.48 12.54 -1.04
N GLN A 387 -34.50 12.49 -2.38
CA GLN A 387 -35.00 11.34 -3.13
C GLN A 387 -34.26 10.05 -2.77
N ARG A 388 -32.92 10.12 -2.62
CA ARG A 388 -32.10 8.96 -2.25
C ARG A 388 -32.24 8.58 -0.78
N LYS A 389 -32.32 9.56 0.12
CA LYS A 389 -32.45 9.33 1.56
C LYS A 389 -33.09 10.54 2.25
N THR A 390 -34.23 10.34 2.90
CA THR A 390 -34.88 11.37 3.72
C THR A 390 -34.64 11.09 5.20
N GLU A 391 -33.71 11.81 5.84
CA GLU A 391 -33.45 11.72 7.30
C GLU A 391 -33.81 13.01 8.06
N VAL A 392 -33.73 14.17 7.41
CA VAL A 392 -33.94 15.50 8.00
C VAL A 392 -34.85 16.36 7.11
N SER A 393 -35.29 17.51 7.62
CA SER A 393 -36.10 18.45 6.83
C SER A 393 -35.34 18.96 5.61
N GLU A 394 -36.07 19.50 4.64
CA GLU A 394 -35.46 20.09 3.44
C GLU A 394 -34.57 21.28 3.78
N GLU A 395 -35.03 22.15 4.68
CA GLU A 395 -34.25 23.29 5.17
C GLU A 395 -32.94 22.84 5.82
N GLU A 396 -32.98 21.78 6.64
CA GLU A 396 -31.80 21.24 7.28
C GLU A 396 -30.87 20.56 6.26
N THR A 397 -31.42 19.87 5.26
CA THR A 397 -30.62 19.31 4.16
C THR A 397 -29.89 20.41 3.40
N ARG A 398 -30.59 21.50 3.06
CA ARG A 398 -30.02 22.67 2.37
C ARG A 398 -28.95 23.36 3.22
N ARG A 399 -29.18 23.51 4.54
CA ARG A 399 -28.19 24.05 5.48
C ARG A 399 -26.94 23.18 5.53
N GLN A 400 -27.09 21.86 5.68
CA GLN A 400 -25.97 20.91 5.72
C GLN A 400 -25.18 20.92 4.40
N GLN A 401 -25.87 20.95 3.26
CA GLN A 401 -25.25 21.08 1.94
C GLN A 401 -24.38 22.34 1.86
N ALA A 402 -24.94 23.51 2.21
CA ALA A 402 -24.21 24.77 2.21
C ALA A 402 -23.00 24.73 3.17
N ALA A 403 -23.16 24.14 4.36
CA ALA A 403 -22.08 23.99 5.32
C ALA A 403 -20.95 23.08 4.82
N TYR A 404 -21.26 21.95 4.17
CA TYR A 404 -20.25 21.09 3.56
C TYR A 404 -19.51 21.79 2.40
N ARG A 405 -20.22 22.55 1.56
CA ARG A 405 -19.59 23.38 0.51
C ARG A 405 -18.65 24.43 1.10
N ALA A 406 -19.07 25.14 2.15
CA ALA A 406 -18.23 26.10 2.86
C ALA A 406 -17.04 25.43 3.56
N LEU A 407 -17.20 24.21 4.04
CA LEU A 407 -16.11 23.43 4.59
C LEU A 407 -15.08 23.05 3.51
N ALA A 408 -15.54 22.67 2.31
CA ALA A 408 -14.67 22.33 1.19
C ALA A 408 -13.74 23.50 0.78
N THR A 409 -14.21 24.75 0.87
CA THR A 409 -13.36 25.92 0.55
C THR A 409 -12.35 26.25 1.65
N ARG A 410 -12.62 25.86 2.90
CA ARG A 410 -11.78 26.14 4.07
C ARG A 410 -10.74 25.05 4.37
N LEU A 411 -11.03 23.80 4.00
CA LEU A 411 -10.15 22.68 4.31
C LEU A 411 -8.99 22.60 3.29
N PRO A 412 -7.75 22.39 3.76
CA PRO A 412 -6.64 22.19 2.85
C PRO A 412 -6.84 20.89 2.07
N ARG A 413 -6.60 20.92 0.76
CA ARG A 413 -6.67 19.75 -0.13
C ARG A 413 -8.03 19.05 -0.09
N ALA A 414 -9.09 19.84 0.11
CA ALA A 414 -10.45 19.39 -0.07
C ALA A 414 -10.91 19.58 -1.52
N HIS A 415 -11.66 18.62 -2.03
CA HIS A 415 -12.18 18.59 -3.38
C HIS A 415 -13.69 18.39 -3.34
N LEU A 416 -14.43 19.33 -3.93
CA LEU A 416 -15.86 19.18 -4.15
C LEU A 416 -16.09 18.24 -5.33
N VAL A 417 -16.89 17.20 -5.15
CA VAL A 417 -17.20 16.21 -6.18
C VAL A 417 -18.71 16.17 -6.40
N ASP A 418 -19.11 16.34 -7.65
CA ASP A 418 -20.51 16.29 -8.07
C ASP A 418 -21.05 14.86 -8.00
N ALA A 419 -21.80 14.57 -6.93
CA ALA A 419 -22.44 13.30 -6.65
C ALA A 419 -23.83 13.17 -7.30
N SER A 420 -24.24 14.10 -8.16
CA SER A 420 -25.43 13.93 -9.02
C SER A 420 -25.16 12.99 -10.19
N GLN A 421 -23.88 12.86 -10.58
CA GLN A 421 -23.43 11.98 -11.65
C GLN A 421 -23.50 10.49 -11.28
N PRO A 422 -23.42 9.57 -12.26
CA PRO A 422 -23.28 8.15 -12.00
C PRO A 422 -22.09 7.84 -11.08
N LEU A 423 -22.25 6.82 -10.22
CA LEU A 423 -21.26 6.46 -9.21
C LEU A 423 -19.87 6.18 -9.81
N SER A 424 -19.82 5.52 -10.96
CA SER A 424 -18.58 5.23 -11.68
C SER A 424 -17.80 6.50 -12.05
N THR A 425 -18.49 7.56 -12.51
CA THR A 425 -17.86 8.85 -12.84
C THR A 425 -17.36 9.58 -11.60
N VAL A 426 -18.12 9.51 -10.49
CA VAL A 426 -17.72 10.07 -9.19
C VAL A 426 -16.45 9.37 -8.69
N VAL A 427 -16.43 8.04 -8.71
CA VAL A 427 -15.28 7.23 -8.29
C VAL A 427 -14.08 7.50 -9.17
N GLU A 428 -14.28 7.60 -10.49
CA GLU A 428 -13.22 7.93 -11.43
C GLU A 428 -12.59 9.28 -11.12
N THR A 429 -13.41 10.31 -10.88
CA THR A 429 -12.93 11.65 -10.52
C THR A 429 -12.09 11.63 -9.24
N MET A 430 -12.54 10.92 -8.21
CA MET A 430 -11.79 10.78 -6.96
C MET A 430 -10.49 9.99 -7.16
N ARG A 431 -10.52 8.91 -7.95
CA ARG A 431 -9.36 8.08 -8.28
C ARG A 431 -8.29 8.91 -8.98
N ARG A 432 -8.67 9.69 -10.00
CA ARG A 432 -7.77 10.61 -10.71
C ARG A 432 -7.13 11.62 -9.77
N THR A 433 -7.95 12.25 -8.92
CA THR A 433 -7.48 13.23 -7.94
C THR A 433 -6.47 12.62 -6.97
N ILE A 434 -6.69 11.38 -6.51
CA ILE A 434 -5.75 10.65 -5.66
C ILE A 434 -4.42 10.41 -6.37
N LEU A 435 -4.46 9.92 -7.60
CA LEU A 435 -3.25 9.61 -8.38
C LEU A 435 -2.45 10.88 -8.68
N GLU A 436 -3.12 11.98 -9.06
CA GLU A 436 -2.47 13.28 -9.25
C GLU A 436 -1.89 13.85 -7.96
N HIS A 437 -2.59 13.67 -6.83
CA HIS A 437 -2.07 14.07 -5.53
C HIS A 437 -0.76 13.34 -5.20
N LEU A 438 -0.69 12.04 -5.49
CA LEU A 438 0.53 11.26 -5.27
C LEU A 438 1.68 11.71 -6.19
N VAL A 439 1.40 12.08 -7.45
CA VAL A 439 2.40 12.68 -8.37
C VAL A 439 3.02 13.92 -7.72
N ARG A 440 2.19 14.88 -7.31
CA ARG A 440 2.66 16.14 -6.68
C ARG A 440 3.38 15.92 -5.36
N ARG A 441 3.02 14.87 -4.63
CA ARG A 441 3.68 14.49 -3.36
C ARG A 441 5.08 13.92 -3.59
N GLY A 442 5.30 13.26 -4.72
CA GLY A 442 6.58 12.63 -5.09
C GLY A 442 7.60 13.59 -5.70
N GLU A 443 7.15 14.74 -6.23
CA GLU A 443 8.05 15.79 -6.72
C GLU A 443 8.92 16.30 -5.56
N PRO A 444 10.26 16.39 -5.74
CA PRO A 444 11.12 17.05 -4.77
C PRO A 444 10.55 18.45 -4.56
N THR A 445 10.14 18.77 -3.33
CA THR A 445 9.72 20.12 -2.99
C THR A 445 10.96 20.98 -3.21
N GLY A 446 11.03 21.66 -4.36
CA GLY A 446 12.07 22.64 -4.63
C GLY A 446 12.10 23.60 -3.44
N ASN A 447 13.29 23.82 -2.89
CA ASN A 447 13.61 24.73 -1.79
C ASN A 447 12.47 25.73 -1.50
N ARG A 448 11.75 25.50 -0.40
CA ARG A 448 11.01 26.53 0.32
C ARG A 448 11.40 26.48 1.77
#